data_AF-A0A7C1EIW0-F1
#
_entry.id   AF-A0A7C1EIW0-F1
#
_cell.length_a   1.000
_cell.length_b   1.000
_cell.length_c   1.000
_cell.angle_alpha   90.00
_cell.angle_beta   90.00
_cell.angle_gamma   90.00
#
_symmetry.space_group_name_H-M   'P 1'
#
loop_
_entity.id
_entity.type
_entity.pdbx_description
1 polymer ?
#
loop_
_entity_poly.entity_id
_entity_poly.type
_entity_poly.pdbx_seq_one_letter_code
_entity_poly.pdbx_strand_id
1 'polypeptide(L)'
;MDIKRILHCPHKKSENCACRKPSPYFINKTREDDGIKKEGSYMIGDHPHDIEAGLNAGLGTVYLLTGHGKKHLNELKAKPDYIAGNLWDAAEFILKRA
;
A
#
# COMPACT_ATOMS: atom_id res chain seq x y z
N MET A 1 -12.52 -7.32 14.34
CA MET A 1 -11.72 -6.92 13.16
C MET A 1 -11.46 -8.19 12.38
N ASP A 2 -11.90 -8.28 11.14
CA ASP A 2 -11.73 -9.47 10.30
C ASP A 2 -10.58 -9.24 9.30
N ILE A 3 -9.60 -10.15 9.29
CA ILE A 3 -8.46 -10.11 8.37
C ILE A 3 -8.63 -11.28 7.41
N LYS A 4 -9.00 -10.99 6.16
CA LYS A 4 -9.25 -12.04 5.15
C LYS A 4 -7.99 -12.80 4.74
N ARG A 5 -6.87 -12.10 4.54
CA ARG A 5 -5.60 -12.70 4.08
C ARG A 5 -4.39 -11.96 4.65
N ILE A 6 -3.31 -12.72 4.84
CA ILE A 6 -1.97 -12.20 5.15
C ILE A 6 -1.04 -12.73 4.07
N LEU A 7 -0.41 -11.81 3.34
CA LEU A 7 0.55 -12.11 2.28
C LEU A 7 1.87 -11.43 2.61
N HIS A 8 2.98 -12.13 2.42
CA HIS A 8 4.31 -11.58 2.65
C HIS A 8 5.29 -12.10 1.59
N CYS A 9 6.29 -11.28 1.29
CA CYS A 9 7.38 -11.67 0.40
C CYS A 9 8.61 -12.02 1.26
N PRO A 10 9.01 -13.30 1.37
CA PRO A 10 10.13 -13.72 2.21
C PRO A 10 11.50 -13.51 1.55
N HIS A 11 11.50 -13.18 0.25
CA HIS A 11 12.72 -13.13 -0.56
C HIS A 11 13.61 -11.92 -0.24
N LYS A 12 14.91 -12.16 -0.35
CA LYS A 12 15.96 -11.14 -0.34
C LYS A 12 15.90 -10.31 -1.61
N LYS A 13 16.46 -9.10 -1.53
CA LYS A 13 16.52 -8.17 -2.68
C LYS A 13 17.29 -8.78 -3.87
N SER A 14 18.29 -9.61 -3.63
CA SER A 14 19.11 -10.27 -4.65
C SER A 14 18.40 -11.36 -5.44
N GLU A 15 17.27 -11.87 -4.94
CA GLU A 15 16.54 -12.98 -5.57
C GLU A 15 15.63 -12.52 -6.72
N ASN A 16 15.52 -11.21 -6.98
CA ASN A 16 14.75 -10.63 -8.08
C ASN A 16 13.31 -11.19 -8.20
N CYS A 17 12.68 -11.48 -7.06
CA CYS A 17 11.34 -12.06 -7.04
C CYS A 17 10.28 -11.08 -7.56
N ALA A 18 9.18 -11.63 -8.08
CA ALA A 18 8.05 -10.83 -8.54
C ALA A 18 7.21 -10.23 -7.40
N CYS A 19 7.33 -10.71 -6.15
CA CYS A 19 6.41 -10.31 -5.07
C CYS A 19 6.79 -9.06 -4.28
N ARG A 20 8.05 -8.66 -4.33
CA ARG A 20 8.56 -7.61 -3.44
C ARG A 20 8.09 -6.24 -3.92
N LYS A 21 7.50 -5.45 -3.03
CA LYS A 21 7.21 -4.02 -3.27
C LYS A 21 8.47 -3.31 -3.79
N PRO A 22 8.39 -2.50 -4.86
CA PRO A 22 7.18 -1.84 -5.39
C PRO A 22 6.35 -2.67 -6.39
N SER A 23 6.60 -3.97 -6.54
CA SER A 23 5.74 -4.83 -7.36
C SER A 23 4.29 -4.88 -6.83
N PRO A 24 3.27 -4.81 -7.70
CA PRO A 24 1.86 -4.96 -7.32
C PRO A 24 1.40 -6.43 -7.23
N TYR A 25 2.31 -7.41 -7.35
CA TYR A 25 1.98 -8.84 -7.52
C TYR A 25 0.93 -9.36 -6.53
N PHE A 26 1.12 -9.18 -5.22
CA PHE A 26 0.16 -9.70 -4.23
C PHE A 26 -1.17 -8.95 -4.26
N ILE A 27 -1.17 -7.67 -4.62
CA ILE A 27 -2.40 -6.88 -4.77
C ILE A 27 -3.21 -7.45 -5.94
N ASN A 28 -2.59 -7.62 -7.11
CA ASN A 28 -3.24 -8.16 -8.29
C ASN A 28 -3.72 -9.60 -8.07
N LYS A 29 -2.88 -10.44 -7.45
CA LYS A 29 -3.24 -11.82 -7.11
C LYS A 29 -4.44 -11.90 -6.17
N THR A 30 -4.53 -11.02 -5.18
CA THR A 30 -5.70 -10.97 -4.27
C THR A 30 -6.95 -10.53 -5.02
N ARG A 31 -6.82 -9.56 -5.94
CA ARG A 31 -7.96 -9.14 -6.78
C ARG A 31 -8.48 -10.25 -7.69
N GLU A 32 -7.58 -11.02 -8.28
CA GLU A 32 -7.91 -12.16 -9.13
C GLU A 32 -8.51 -13.32 -8.32
N ASP A 33 -7.86 -13.72 -7.23
CA ASP A 33 -8.27 -14.87 -6.41
C ASP A 33 -9.62 -14.59 -5.68
N ASP A 34 -9.82 -13.36 -5.19
CA ASP A 34 -10.92 -13.01 -4.27
C ASP A 34 -11.98 -12.07 -4.88
N GLY A 35 -11.82 -11.68 -6.15
CA GLY A 35 -12.77 -10.80 -6.86
C GLY A 35 -12.81 -9.36 -6.34
N ILE A 36 -11.73 -8.87 -5.72
CA ILE A 36 -11.67 -7.52 -5.15
C ILE A 36 -11.56 -6.47 -6.26
N LYS A 37 -12.45 -5.47 -6.22
CA LYS A 37 -12.45 -4.32 -7.14
C LYS A 37 -11.37 -3.31 -6.76
N LYS A 38 -10.77 -2.65 -7.76
CA LYS A 38 -9.78 -1.57 -7.50
C LYS A 38 -10.48 -0.29 -7.04
N GLU A 39 -11.71 -0.06 -7.50
CA GLU A 39 -12.50 1.10 -7.17
C GLU A 39 -12.80 1.09 -5.67
N GLY A 40 -12.39 2.15 -4.97
CA GLY A 40 -12.52 2.26 -3.51
C GLY A 40 -11.47 1.48 -2.71
N SER A 41 -10.50 0.83 -3.35
CA SER A 41 -9.41 0.12 -2.67
C SER A 41 -8.18 1.02 -2.51
N TYR A 42 -7.51 0.90 -1.35
CA TYR A 42 -6.36 1.72 -0.98
C TYR A 42 -5.16 0.86 -0.56
N MET A 43 -3.97 1.30 -0.95
CA MET A 43 -2.70 0.85 -0.38
C MET A 43 -2.27 1.81 0.72
N ILE A 44 -2.07 1.30 1.93
CA ILE A 44 -1.65 2.08 3.10
C ILE A 44 -0.28 1.56 3.56
N GLY A 45 0.70 2.45 3.70
CA GLY A 45 2.04 2.07 4.12
C GLY A 45 2.93 3.26 4.51
N ASP A 46 4.09 2.97 5.09
CA ASP A 46 5.03 3.94 5.63
C ASP A 46 6.35 4.04 4.83
N HIS A 47 6.46 3.29 3.73
CA HIS A 47 7.63 3.30 2.86
C HIS A 47 7.28 3.74 1.42
N PRO A 48 8.15 4.46 0.68
CA PRO A 48 7.87 4.88 -0.70
C PRO A 48 7.47 3.73 -1.63
N HIS A 49 8.09 2.56 -1.46
CA HIS A 49 7.73 1.34 -2.19
C HIS A 49 6.29 0.88 -1.96
N ASP A 50 5.65 1.24 -0.84
CA ASP A 50 4.23 0.95 -0.60
C ASP A 50 3.35 1.78 -1.52
N ILE A 51 3.66 3.08 -1.61
CA ILE A 51 2.96 4.02 -2.49
C ILE A 51 3.16 3.61 -3.94
N GLU A 52 4.40 3.31 -4.34
CA GLU A 52 4.69 2.80 -5.68
C GLU A 52 3.91 1.50 -5.99
N ALA A 53 3.82 0.56 -5.04
CA ALA A 53 3.05 -0.67 -5.24
C ALA A 53 1.55 -0.41 -5.42
N GLY A 54 0.97 0.51 -4.64
CA GLY A 54 -0.43 0.91 -4.79
C GLY A 54 -0.71 1.58 -6.13
N LEU A 55 0.15 2.51 -6.55
CA LEU A 55 0.05 3.17 -7.86
C LEU A 55 0.19 2.17 -9.02
N ASN A 56 1.15 1.25 -8.94
CA ASN A 56 1.34 0.20 -9.94
C ASN A 56 0.13 -0.76 -10.05
N ALA A 57 -0.64 -0.91 -8.97
CA ALA A 57 -1.86 -1.69 -8.94
C ALA A 57 -3.12 -0.88 -9.34
N GLY A 58 -2.98 0.44 -9.55
CA GLY A 58 -4.09 1.35 -9.85
C GLY A 58 -5.03 1.58 -8.66
N LEU A 59 -4.50 1.58 -7.45
CA LEU A 59 -5.25 1.84 -6.21
C LEU A 59 -5.09 3.29 -5.74
N GLY A 60 -5.98 3.75 -4.86
CA GLY A 60 -5.70 4.90 -4.02
C GLY A 60 -4.53 4.61 -3.07
N THR A 61 -3.85 5.64 -2.60
CA THR A 61 -2.63 5.50 -1.79
C THR A 61 -2.63 6.44 -0.60
N VAL A 62 -2.31 5.90 0.58
CA VAL A 62 -2.17 6.68 1.81
C VAL A 62 -0.81 6.40 2.43
N TYR A 63 -0.01 7.45 2.61
CA TYR A 63 1.29 7.35 3.26
C TYR A 63 1.18 7.65 4.75
N LEU A 64 1.70 6.78 5.60
CA LEU A 64 1.68 6.97 7.04
C LEU A 64 2.96 7.67 7.52
N LEU A 65 2.82 8.60 8.47
CA LEU A 65 3.94 9.24 9.18
C LEU A 65 4.40 8.43 10.42
N THR A 66 3.75 7.32 10.73
CA THR A 66 4.20 6.34 11.73
C THR A 66 5.30 5.43 11.20
N GLY A 67 5.93 4.64 12.07
CA GLY A 67 6.96 3.69 11.64
C GLY A 67 8.16 4.38 11.00
N HIS A 68 8.49 3.99 9.77
CA HIS A 68 9.54 4.58 8.96
C HIS A 68 9.10 5.79 8.12
N GLY A 69 7.81 6.16 8.20
CA GLY A 69 7.18 7.22 7.41
C GLY A 69 7.92 8.54 7.39
N LYS A 70 8.16 9.12 8.57
CA LYS A 70 8.87 10.41 8.69
C LYS A 70 10.27 10.38 8.07
N LYS A 71 10.96 9.24 8.15
CA LYS A 71 12.33 9.08 7.64
C LYS A 71 12.37 9.12 6.11
N HIS A 72 11.42 8.46 5.46
CA HIS A 72 11.40 8.29 4.00
C HIS A 72 10.45 9.25 3.28
N LEU A 73 9.86 10.23 3.99
CA LEU A 73 8.92 11.19 3.41
C LEU A 73 9.51 11.94 2.21
N ASN A 74 10.77 12.33 2.29
CA ASN A 74 11.48 13.04 1.21
C ASN A 74 11.93 12.11 0.07
N GLU A 75 11.76 10.79 0.20
CA GLU A 75 12.09 9.79 -0.82
C GLU A 75 10.88 9.42 -1.69
N LEU A 76 9.70 9.98 -1.39
CA LEU A 76 8.49 9.78 -2.20
C LEU A 76 8.71 10.32 -3.62
N LYS A 77 8.64 9.41 -4.60
CA LYS A 77 8.71 9.76 -6.03
C LYS A 77 7.40 10.27 -6.60
N ALA A 78 6.29 9.93 -5.95
CA ALA A 78 4.94 10.29 -6.34
C ALA A 78 4.17 10.75 -5.11
N LYS A 79 3.28 11.71 -5.30
CA LYS A 79 2.42 12.23 -4.24
C LYS A 79 1.31 11.20 -3.96
N PRO A 80 1.16 10.69 -2.72
CA PRO A 80 0.02 9.86 -2.36
C PRO A 80 -1.26 10.70 -2.32
N ASP A 81 -2.42 10.05 -2.37
CA ASP A 81 -3.72 10.73 -2.24
C ASP A 81 -3.87 11.41 -0.87
N TYR A 82 -3.21 10.85 0.15
CA TYR A 82 -3.17 11.41 1.50
C TYR A 82 -1.90 11.04 2.25
N ILE A 83 -1.47 11.94 3.13
CA ILE A 83 -0.41 11.68 4.11
C ILE A 83 -1.09 11.72 5.48
N ALA A 84 -1.15 10.57 6.15
CA ALA A 84 -1.84 10.42 7.42
C ALA A 84 -0.84 10.37 8.59
N GLY A 85 -1.22 10.97 9.71
CA GLY A 85 -0.44 10.94 10.94
C GLY A 85 -0.31 9.54 11.55
N ASN A 86 -1.29 8.65 11.29
CA ASN A 86 -1.34 7.25 11.74
C ASN A 86 -2.44 6.49 10.97
N LEU A 87 -2.64 5.20 11.30
CA LEU A 87 -3.64 4.36 10.64
C LEU A 87 -5.09 4.80 10.90
N TRP A 88 -5.38 5.43 12.06
CA TRP A 88 -6.71 5.95 12.38
C TRP A 88 -7.07 7.13 11.46
N ASP A 89 -6.17 8.10 11.32
CA ASP A 89 -6.32 9.22 10.39
C ASP A 89 -6.48 8.75 8.94
N ALA A 90 -5.71 7.73 8.53
CA ALA A 90 -5.90 7.10 7.22
C ALA A 90 -7.31 6.50 7.05
N ALA A 91 -7.84 5.82 8.08
CA ALA A 91 -9.18 5.26 8.03
C ALA A 91 -10.26 6.36 7.97
N GLU A 92 -10.12 7.43 8.75
CA GLU A 92 -11.04 8.58 8.69
C GLU A 92 -11.05 9.24 7.31
N PHE A 93 -9.87 9.39 6.68
CA PHE A 93 -9.75 9.91 5.32
C PHE A 93 -10.50 9.04 4.31
N ILE A 94 -10.35 7.71 4.39
CA ILE A 94 -11.01 6.77 3.47
C ILE A 94 -12.53 6.79 3.67
N LEU A 95 -13.00 6.76 4.92
CA LEU A 95 -14.44 6.74 5.23
C LEU A 95 -15.16 8.01 4.80
N LYS A 96 -14.49 9.18 4.78
CA LYS A 96 -15.06 10.43 4.28
C LYS A 96 -15.21 10.49 2.75
N ARG A 97 -14.62 9.53 2.02
CA ARG A 97 -14.63 9.44 0.56
C ARG A 97 -15.38 8.21 0.02
N ALA A 98 -15.88 7.36 0.91
CA ALA A 98 -16.64 6.15 0.58
C ALA A 98 -18.12 6.45 0.36
#